data_AF-A0A6A0H5C5-F1
#
_entry.id   AF-A0A6A0H5C5-F1
#
_cell.length_a   1.000
_cell.length_b   1.000
_cell.length_c   1.000
_cell.angle_alpha   90.00
_cell.angle_beta   90.00
_cell.angle_gamma   90.00
#
_symmetry.space_group_name_H-M   'P 1'
#
loop_
_entity.id
_entity.type
_entity.pdbx_description
1 polymer ?
#
loop_
_entity_poly.entity_id
_entity_poly.type
_entity_poly.pdbx_seq_one_letter_code
_entity_poly.pdbx_strand_id
1 'polypeptide(L)'
;MRLVDFIRDVAGAKGTKALCREGGCGACTVVATVPDLAADGGNVRTFNLHACQQLVYACSGWSIETIEGLGNRHAGYHKLQRSLAGFYGTQCGYCSPGMVMAAYGYDFMICIMYMNYLC
;
A
#
# COMPACT_ATOMS: atom_id res chain seq x y z
N MET A 1 1.22 -17.66 7.62
CA MET A 1 0.61 -17.15 6.36
C MET A 1 1.23 -15.80 6.02
N ARG A 2 1.60 -15.56 4.76
CA ARG A 2 2.11 -14.25 4.32
C ARG A 2 0.96 -13.26 4.17
N LEU A 3 1.23 -11.98 4.37
CA LEU A 3 0.22 -10.93 4.33
C LEU A 3 -0.51 -10.89 2.97
N VAL A 4 0.23 -11.09 1.88
CA VAL A 4 -0.37 -11.12 0.53
C VAL A 4 -1.38 -12.26 0.35
N ASP A 5 -1.14 -13.42 0.95
CA ASP A 5 -2.03 -14.58 0.82
C ASP A 5 -3.31 -14.33 1.66
N PHE A 6 -3.16 -13.77 2.86
CA PHE A 6 -4.31 -13.37 3.68
C PHE A 6 -5.19 -12.31 3.00
N ILE A 7 -4.57 -11.25 2.47
CA ILE A 7 -5.29 -10.17 1.76
C ILE A 7 -6.15 -10.74 0.63
N ARG A 8 -5.59 -11.67 -0.14
CA ARG A 8 -6.24 -12.21 -1.34
C ARG A 8 -7.26 -13.28 -1.05
N ASP A 9 -6.92 -14.23 -0.18
CA ASP A 9 -7.66 -15.49 -0.03
C ASP A 9 -8.59 -15.47 1.19
N VAL A 10 -8.27 -14.67 2.21
CA VAL A 10 -9.09 -14.55 3.43
C VAL A 10 -9.90 -13.25 3.40
N ALA A 11 -9.25 -12.09 3.21
CA ALA A 11 -9.94 -10.80 3.17
C ALA A 11 -10.63 -10.53 1.82
N GLY A 12 -10.33 -11.31 0.78
CA GLY A 12 -10.96 -11.21 -0.54
C GLY A 12 -10.55 -9.99 -1.38
N ALA A 13 -9.61 -9.17 -0.91
CA ALA A 13 -9.07 -8.00 -1.62
C ALA A 13 -8.00 -8.44 -2.63
N LYS A 14 -8.45 -8.86 -3.82
CA LYS A 14 -7.61 -9.49 -4.85
C LYS A 14 -6.83 -8.50 -5.74
N GLY A 15 -6.96 -7.20 -5.49
CA GLY A 15 -6.27 -6.11 -6.17
C GLY A 15 -4.77 -6.17 -5.96
N THR A 16 -4.33 -6.45 -4.72
CA THR A 16 -2.93 -6.74 -4.41
C THR A 16 -2.50 -8.06 -5.08
N LYS A 17 -1.41 -8.03 -5.85
CA LYS A 17 -0.96 -9.17 -6.65
C LYS A 17 0.24 -9.88 -6.03
N ALA A 18 0.40 -11.16 -6.33
CA ALA A 18 1.54 -11.96 -5.90
C ALA A 18 2.23 -12.57 -7.13
N LEU A 19 3.46 -12.13 -7.42
CA LEU A 19 4.26 -12.60 -8.56
C LEU A 19 5.56 -13.26 -8.10
N CYS A 20 6.61 -12.47 -7.87
CA CYS A 20 7.95 -13.00 -7.54
C CYS A 20 8.06 -13.62 -6.14
N ARG A 21 7.24 -13.17 -5.17
CA ARG A 21 7.26 -13.63 -3.76
C ARG A 21 8.61 -13.48 -3.02
N GLU A 22 9.51 -12.67 -3.55
CA GLU A 22 10.83 -12.36 -2.96
C GLU A 22 11.05 -10.84 -2.73
N GLY A 23 10.06 -10.02 -3.05
CA GLY A 23 10.11 -8.57 -2.84
C GLY A 23 10.73 -7.75 -3.98
N GLY A 24 11.19 -8.36 -5.07
CA GLY A 24 11.81 -7.64 -6.18
C GLY A 24 10.83 -6.88 -7.10
N CYS A 25 9.62 -7.40 -7.33
CA CYS A 25 8.74 -6.87 -8.38
C CYS A 25 7.78 -5.73 -7.97
N GLY A 26 7.56 -5.50 -6.67
CA GLY A 26 6.61 -4.49 -6.18
C GLY A 26 5.11 -4.73 -6.48
N ALA A 27 4.72 -5.82 -7.16
CA ALA A 27 3.30 -6.07 -7.48
C ALA A 27 2.40 -6.29 -6.25
N CYS A 28 3.02 -6.60 -5.11
CA CYS A 28 2.37 -6.83 -3.81
C CYS A 28 2.45 -5.64 -2.86
N THR A 29 2.79 -4.45 -3.36
CA THR A 29 2.93 -3.25 -2.52
C THR A 29 1.60 -2.84 -1.91
N VAL A 30 1.62 -2.61 -0.60
CA VAL A 30 0.57 -2.03 0.22
C VAL A 30 1.17 -0.92 1.07
N VAL A 31 0.34 -0.07 1.66
CA VAL A 31 0.80 0.92 2.64
C VAL A 31 0.46 0.43 4.04
N ALA A 32 1.43 0.49 4.95
CA ALA A 32 1.26 0.10 6.33
C ALA A 32 1.48 1.30 7.25
N THR A 33 0.53 1.56 8.14
CA THR A 33 0.66 2.50 9.25
C THR A 33 0.75 1.71 10.55
N VAL A 34 1.82 1.92 11.30
CA VAL A 34 2.11 1.15 12.52
C VAL A 34 2.50 2.09 13.66
N PRO A 35 2.27 1.72 14.93
CA PRO A 35 2.78 2.49 16.06
C PRO A 35 4.30 2.64 15.98
N ASP A 36 4.79 3.86 16.15
CA ASP A 36 6.21 4.14 16.27
C ASP A 36 6.65 3.94 17.72
N LEU A 37 7.18 2.76 18.00
CA LEU A 37 7.66 2.40 19.34
C LEU A 37 8.98 3.11 19.72
N ALA A 38 9.64 3.77 18.77
CA ALA A 38 10.89 4.48 19.01
C ALA A 38 10.68 5.97 19.32
N ALA A 39 9.48 6.50 19.07
CA ALA A 39 9.15 7.90 19.30
C ALA A 39 8.33 8.07 20.59
N ASP A 40 8.77 8.97 21.47
CA ASP A 40 7.98 9.39 22.62
C ASP A 40 6.70 10.09 22.14
N GLY A 41 5.53 9.67 22.66
CA GLY A 41 4.26 10.38 22.42
C GLY A 41 3.22 9.69 21.52
N GLY A 42 3.37 8.41 21.19
CA GLY A 42 2.32 7.66 20.48
C GLY A 42 2.20 7.99 18.98
N ASN A 43 3.32 8.38 18.38
CA ASN A 43 3.39 8.63 16.95
C ASN A 43 3.17 7.34 16.14
N VAL A 44 2.77 7.51 14.87
CA VAL A 44 2.63 6.42 13.91
C VAL A 44 3.61 6.63 12.77
N ARG A 45 4.13 5.53 12.23
CA ARG A 45 4.95 5.52 11.03
C ARG A 45 4.17 4.89 9.89
N THR A 46 4.16 5.55 8.73
CA THR A 46 3.52 5.04 7.51
C THR A 46 4.58 4.78 6.45
N PHE A 47 4.57 3.59 5.84
CA PHE A 47 5.57 3.21 4.85
C PHE A 47 5.04 2.18 3.85
N ASN A 48 5.70 2.12 2.68
CA ASN A 48 5.44 1.09 1.67
C ASN A 48 5.93 -0.28 2.16
N LEU A 49 5.09 -1.30 2.00
CA LEU A 49 5.36 -2.66 2.45
C LEU A 49 5.10 -3.65 1.30
N HIS A 50 6.06 -4.54 1.07
CA HIS A 50 5.87 -5.68 0.18
C HIS A 50 5.15 -6.82 0.93
N ALA A 51 3.84 -6.96 0.72
CA ALA A 51 3.00 -7.91 1.47
C ALA A 51 3.44 -9.39 1.32
N CYS A 52 4.23 -9.73 0.29
CA CYS A 52 4.77 -11.07 0.13
C CYS A 52 5.95 -11.42 1.05
N GLN A 53 6.60 -10.41 1.64
CA GLN A 53 7.70 -10.56 2.60
C GLN A 53 7.23 -10.47 4.06
N GLN A 54 6.02 -9.98 4.30
CA GLN A 54 5.48 -9.81 5.64
C GLN A 54 4.63 -10.99 6.09
N LEU A 55 4.75 -11.38 7.36
CA LEU A 55 3.86 -12.34 8.01
C LEU A 55 2.66 -11.63 8.63
N VAL A 56 1.46 -12.18 8.44
CA VAL A 56 0.20 -11.61 8.99
C VAL A 56 0.27 -11.45 10.51
N TYR A 57 0.85 -12.43 11.21
CA TYR A 57 0.96 -12.40 12.66
C TYR A 57 1.79 -11.23 13.18
N ALA A 58 2.74 -10.73 12.39
CA ALA A 58 3.54 -9.55 12.75
C ALA A 58 2.81 -8.23 12.48
N CYS A 59 1.63 -8.26 11.84
CA CYS A 59 0.81 -7.08 11.53
C CYS A 59 -0.26 -6.79 12.59
N SER A 60 -0.17 -7.40 13.78
CA SER A 60 -1.11 -7.11 14.86
C SER A 60 -1.07 -5.62 15.23
N GLY A 61 -2.22 -4.95 15.19
CA GLY A 61 -2.34 -3.51 15.45
C GLY A 61 -1.86 -2.61 14.31
N TRP A 62 -1.53 -3.16 13.14
CA TRP A 62 -1.15 -2.38 11.97
C TRP A 62 -2.41 -2.01 11.16
N SER A 63 -2.46 -0.79 10.63
CA SER A 63 -3.42 -0.44 9.59
C SER A 63 -2.79 -0.73 8.23
N ILE A 64 -3.44 -1.56 7.43
CA ILE A 64 -2.98 -1.95 6.08
C ILE A 64 -3.96 -1.41 5.04
N GLU A 65 -3.47 -0.55 4.16
CA GLU A 65 -4.23 -0.01 3.04
C GLU A 65 -3.85 -0.73 1.74
N THR A 66 -4.86 -1.19 1.01
CA THR A 66 -4.70 -1.84 -0.32
C THR A 66 -5.24 -0.94 -1.43
N ILE A 67 -5.05 -1.36 -2.68
CA ILE A 67 -5.52 -0.62 -3.86
C ILE A 67 -7.05 -0.39 -3.85
N GLU A 68 -7.82 -1.32 -3.29
CA GLU A 68 -9.27 -1.21 -3.18
C GLU A 68 -9.71 -0.21 -2.13
N GLY A 69 -8.92 -0.06 -1.06
CA GLY A 69 -9.15 0.93 0.00
C GLY A 69 -8.91 2.36 -0.48
N LEU A 70 -7.96 2.54 -1.41
CA LEU A 70 -7.64 3.84 -1.97
C LEU A 70 -8.73 4.38 -2.89
N GLY A 71 -9.44 3.51 -3.60
CA GLY A 71 -10.51 3.90 -4.51
C GLY A 71 -11.00 2.73 -5.35
N ASN A 72 -12.28 2.76 -5.73
CA ASN A 72 -12.94 1.67 -6.44
C ASN A 72 -14.13 2.16 -7.25
N ARG A 73 -14.78 1.24 -7.99
CA ARG A 73 -15.91 1.55 -8.88
C ARG A 73 -17.14 2.14 -8.16
N HIS A 74 -17.29 1.91 -6.86
CA HIS A 74 -18.45 2.34 -6.07
C HIS A 74 -18.20 3.69 -5.38
N ALA A 75 -17.00 3.89 -4.83
CA ALA A 75 -16.62 5.12 -4.13
C ALA A 75 -15.93 6.16 -5.05
N GLY A 76 -15.58 5.78 -6.27
CA GLY A 76 -14.76 6.56 -7.19
C GLY A 76 -13.27 6.23 -7.04
N TYR A 77 -12.53 6.45 -8.13
CA TYR A 77 -11.10 6.19 -8.18
C TYR A 77 -10.28 7.38 -7.65
N HIS A 78 -9.18 7.09 -6.96
CA HIS A 78 -8.21 8.08 -6.49
C HIS A 78 -7.47 8.75 -7.65
N LYS A 79 -6.92 9.96 -7.43
CA LYS A 79 -6.16 10.72 -8.45
C LYS A 79 -5.06 9.86 -9.09
N LEU A 80 -4.33 9.08 -8.31
CA LEU A 80 -3.23 8.23 -8.79
C LEU A 80 -3.72 7.09 -9.70
N GLN A 81 -4.87 6.49 -9.36
CA GLN A 81 -5.49 5.45 -10.19
C GLN A 81 -5.93 6.04 -11.54
N ARG A 82 -6.56 7.21 -11.52
CA ARG A 82 -7.01 7.91 -12.75
C ARG A 82 -5.84 8.37 -13.60
N SER A 83 -4.79 8.93 -12.99
CA SER A 83 -3.61 9.38 -13.72
C SER A 83 -2.90 8.22 -14.39
N LEU A 84 -2.67 7.10 -13.69
CA LEU A 84 -2.01 5.95 -14.29
C LEU A 84 -2.78 5.42 -15.51
N ALA A 85 -4.11 5.35 -15.42
CA ALA A 85 -4.95 4.95 -16.55
C ALA A 85 -5.00 6.00 -17.67
N GLY A 86 -5.17 7.27 -17.32
CA GLY A 86 -5.35 8.38 -18.27
C GLY A 86 -4.08 8.73 -19.06
N PHE A 87 -2.90 8.46 -18.52
CA PHE A 87 -1.62 8.62 -19.21
C PHE A 87 -1.11 7.32 -19.86
N TYR A 88 -1.99 6.35 -20.14
CA TYR A 88 -1.63 5.07 -20.76
C TYR A 88 -0.54 4.29 -20.00
N GLY A 89 -0.42 4.50 -18.70
CA GLY A 89 0.56 3.84 -17.83
C GLY A 89 0.21 2.40 -17.48
N THR A 90 -0.70 1.77 -18.24
CA THR A 90 -1.15 0.40 -18.01
C THR A 90 -1.34 -0.33 -19.34
N GLN A 91 -0.74 -1.52 -19.45
CA GLN A 91 -0.96 -2.45 -20.56
C GLN A 91 -1.76 -3.67 -20.07
N CYS A 92 -1.08 -4.74 -19.62
CA CYS A 92 -1.74 -5.92 -19.08
C CYS A 92 -2.41 -5.69 -17.70
N GLY A 93 -2.05 -4.62 -17.00
CA GLY A 93 -2.66 -4.22 -15.73
C GLY A 93 -2.19 -4.97 -14.49
N TYR A 94 -1.33 -5.98 -14.62
CA TYR A 94 -0.94 -6.81 -13.47
C TYR A 94 -0.10 -6.03 -12.43
N CYS A 95 0.82 -5.19 -12.88
CA CYS A 95 1.69 -4.39 -12.00
C CYS A 95 1.05 -3.08 -11.53
N SER A 96 -0.03 -2.62 -12.19
CA SER A 96 -0.65 -1.31 -11.94
C SER A 96 -1.05 -1.07 -10.48
N PRO A 97 -1.66 -2.04 -9.76
CA PRO A 97 -1.96 -1.87 -8.33
C PRO A 97 -0.73 -1.55 -7.48
N GLY A 98 0.37 -2.27 -7.70
CA GLY A 98 1.61 -2.07 -6.96
C GLY A 98 2.25 -0.71 -7.25
N MET A 99 2.21 -0.27 -8.51
CA MET A 99 2.69 1.06 -8.92
C MET A 99 1.90 2.19 -8.25
N VAL A 100 0.56 2.08 -8.21
CA VAL A 100 -0.30 3.07 -7.54
C VAL A 100 -0.03 3.12 -6.04
N MET A 101 0.04 1.97 -5.39
CA MET A 101 0.28 1.92 -3.93
C MET A 101 1.67 2.43 -3.56
N ALA A 102 2.69 2.12 -4.37
CA ALA A 102 4.03 2.66 -4.18
C ALA A 102 4.01 4.20 -4.24
N ALA A 103 3.38 4.78 -5.28
CA ALA A 103 3.24 6.22 -5.43
C ALA A 103 2.43 6.85 -4.27
N TYR A 104 1.38 6.19 -3.81
CA TYR A 104 0.56 6.64 -2.68
C TYR A 104 1.38 6.70 -1.38
N GLY A 105 2.18 5.67 -1.08
CA GLY A 105 3.02 5.68 0.11
C GLY A 105 4.09 6.78 0.08
N TYR A 106 4.64 7.13 -1.09
CA TYR A 106 5.56 8.26 -1.23
C TYR A 106 4.86 9.62 -1.04
N ASP A 107 3.67 9.82 -1.63
CA ASP A 107 2.87 11.05 -1.45
C ASP A 107 2.55 11.29 0.04
N PHE A 108 2.21 10.21 0.76
CA PHE A 108 1.93 10.26 2.19
C PHE A 108 3.17 10.65 3.01
N MET A 109 4.33 10.06 2.72
CA MET A 109 5.58 10.38 3.42
C MET A 109 6.02 11.84 3.17
N ILE A 110 5.89 12.33 1.94
CA ILE A 110 6.18 13.72 1.59
C ILE A 110 5.25 14.66 2.37
N CYS A 111 3.95 14.37 2.43
CA CYS A 111 2.99 15.19 3.17
C CYS A 111 3.30 15.26 4.67
N ILE A 112 3.64 14.12 5.30
CA ILE A 112 4.07 14.10 6.72
C ILE A 112 5.35 14.92 6.92
N MET A 113 6.34 14.78 6.04
CA MET A 113 7.56 15.59 6.13
C MET A 113 7.22 17.09 6.08
N TYR A 114 6.43 17.53 5.10
CA TYR A 114 6.02 18.94 5.01
C TYR A 114 5.20 19.42 6.22
N MET A 115 4.33 18.59 6.81
CA MET A 115 3.63 18.95 8.05
C MET A 115 4.57 19.10 9.25
N ASN A 116 5.64 18.32 9.33
CA ASN A 116 6.67 18.48 10.37
C ASN A 116 7.62 19.66 10.11
N TYR A 117 7.67 20.21 8.88
CA TYR A 117 8.42 21.43 8.56
C TYR A 117 7.57 22.72 8.62
N LEU A 118 6.25 22.61 8.80
CA LEU A 118 5.31 23.73 8.94
C LEU A 118 4.84 23.95 10.39
N CYS A 119 5.52 23.35 11.36
CA CYS A 119 5.32 23.58 12.79
C CYS A 119 6.57 24.17 13.44
#